data_AF-K1YT36-F1
#
_entry.id   AF-K1YT36-F1
#
_cell.length_a   1.000
_cell.length_b   1.000
_cell.length_c   1.000
_cell.angle_alpha   90.00
_cell.angle_beta   90.00
_cell.angle_gamma   90.00
#
_symmetry.space_group_name_H-M   'P 1'
#
loop_
_entity.id
_entity.type
_entity.pdbx_description
1 polymer ?
#
loop_
_entity_poly.entity_id
_entity_poly.type
_entity_poly.pdbx_seq_one_letter_code
_entity_poly.pdbx_strand_id
1 'polypeptide(L)'
;MPGAGVTFSNFAMADTGTVVLESTDENIRLATTLPEKHFVLVDPATILADNLAAAEPMTAFHQGAAPKFIAYITGPSRTADIERVLTIGCHGPRELHILLVDNISGDLLEN
;
A
#
# COMPACT_ATOMS: atom_id res chain seq x y z
N MET A 1 -3.12 10.45 -19.40
CA MET A 1 -3.18 11.69 -18.57
C MET A 1 -2.28 11.46 -17.37
N PRO A 2 -1.48 12.44 -16.93
CA PRO A 2 -0.86 12.35 -15.61
C PRO A 2 -1.98 12.47 -14.57
N GLY A 3 -2.35 11.35 -13.96
CA GLY A 3 -3.31 11.28 -12.86
C GLY A 3 -2.59 10.97 -11.56
N ALA A 4 -3.26 11.25 -10.44
CA ALA A 4 -2.83 10.84 -9.12
C ALA A 4 -3.84 9.83 -8.54
N GLY A 5 -3.34 8.77 -7.92
CA GLY A 5 -4.12 7.87 -7.09
C GLY A 5 -4.09 8.35 -5.65
N VAL A 6 -5.25 8.33 -4.99
CA VAL A 6 -5.36 8.65 -3.56
C VAL A 6 -6.03 7.47 -2.88
N THR A 7 -5.39 6.92 -1.86
CA THR A 7 -5.96 5.83 -1.06
C THR A 7 -5.71 6.05 0.41
N PHE A 8 -6.48 5.36 1.25
CA PHE A 8 -6.08 5.07 2.62
C PHE A 8 -5.18 3.82 2.63
N SER A 9 -4.58 3.54 3.79
CA SER A 9 -3.94 2.26 4.08
C SER A 9 -4.54 1.66 5.34
N ASN A 10 -4.67 0.35 5.38
CA ASN A 10 -5.04 -0.38 6.58
C ASN A 10 -3.97 -0.22 7.69
N PHE A 11 -2.69 -0.36 7.32
CA PHE A 11 -1.56 -0.13 8.22
C PHE A 11 -0.26 0.09 7.45
N ALA A 12 0.80 0.48 8.18
CA ALA A 12 2.16 0.59 7.63
C ALA A 12 3.18 -0.15 8.50
N MET A 13 4.33 -0.49 7.93
CA MET A 13 5.45 -1.14 8.61
C MET A 13 6.67 -0.22 8.62
N ALA A 14 7.16 0.08 9.82
CA ALA A 14 8.24 1.04 10.04
C ALA A 14 9.61 0.52 9.59
N ASP A 15 9.89 -0.76 9.79
CA ASP A 15 11.18 -1.40 9.48
C ASP A 15 11.56 -1.36 7.99
N THR A 16 10.57 -1.44 7.12
CA THR A 16 10.72 -1.54 5.66
C THR A 16 10.22 -0.30 4.93
N GLY A 17 9.48 0.58 5.60
CA GLY A 17 8.82 1.71 4.95
C GLY A 17 7.73 1.24 3.97
N THR A 18 6.93 0.26 4.38
CA THR A 18 5.89 -0.36 3.54
C THR A 18 4.51 0.07 4.01
N VAL A 19 3.63 0.46 3.08
CA VAL A 19 2.19 0.57 3.36
C VAL A 19 1.48 -0.69 2.91
N VAL A 20 0.48 -1.12 3.68
CA VAL A 20 -0.32 -2.32 3.43
C VAL A 20 -1.78 -1.91 3.30
N LEU A 21 -2.40 -2.34 2.20
CA LEU A 21 -3.82 -2.14 1.99
C LEU A 21 -4.52 -3.33 1.33
N GLU A 22 -5.75 -3.60 1.73
CA GLU A 22 -6.67 -4.55 1.12
C GLU A 22 -7.24 -3.91 -0.17
N SER A 23 -6.80 -4.39 -1.32
CA SER A 23 -7.17 -3.86 -2.64
C SER A 23 -7.86 -4.89 -3.52
N THR A 24 -8.76 -5.69 -2.93
CA THR A 24 -9.67 -6.58 -3.67
C THR A 24 -10.58 -5.77 -4.58
N ASP A 25 -11.06 -4.60 -4.11
CA ASP A 25 -11.78 -3.63 -4.95
C ASP A 25 -10.88 -3.16 -6.09
N GLU A 26 -11.42 -3.25 -7.32
CA GLU A 26 -10.68 -2.89 -8.52
C GLU A 26 -10.31 -1.41 -8.56
N ASN A 27 -11.15 -0.51 -8.05
CA ASN A 27 -10.86 0.92 -8.05
C ASN A 27 -9.67 1.24 -7.13
N ILE A 28 -9.59 0.58 -5.97
CA ILE A 28 -8.45 0.72 -5.06
C ILE A 28 -7.18 0.22 -5.74
N ARG A 29 -7.24 -0.96 -6.35
CA ARG A 29 -6.09 -1.55 -7.06
C ARG A 29 -5.63 -0.71 -8.23
N LEU A 30 -6.56 -0.13 -9.00
CA LEU A 30 -6.24 0.80 -10.09
C LEU A 30 -5.62 2.08 -9.53
N ALA A 31 -6.14 2.63 -8.43
CA ALA A 31 -5.60 3.84 -7.81
C ALA A 31 -4.16 3.66 -7.30
N THR A 32 -3.77 2.46 -6.85
CA THR A 32 -2.40 2.20 -6.39
C THR A 32 -1.42 1.84 -7.50
N THR A 33 -1.88 1.46 -8.70
CA THR A 33 -0.99 0.88 -9.74
C THR A 33 -0.93 1.68 -11.03
N LEU A 34 -2.03 2.30 -11.46
CA LEU A 34 -2.14 2.93 -12.77
C LEU A 34 -1.63 4.38 -12.82
N PRO A 35 -1.89 5.23 -11.80
CA PRO A 35 -1.38 6.59 -11.76
C PRO A 35 0.15 6.67 -11.61
N GLU A 36 0.76 7.70 -12.19
CA GLU A 36 2.21 7.93 -12.02
C GLU A 36 2.57 8.34 -10.58
N LYS A 37 1.61 8.90 -9.85
CA LYS A 37 1.77 9.35 -8.47
C LYS A 37 0.72 8.70 -7.59
N HIS A 38 1.15 8.12 -6.48
CA HIS A 38 0.25 7.58 -5.46
C HIS A 38 0.45 8.35 -4.17
N PHE A 39 -0.64 8.93 -3.67
CA PHE A 39 -0.72 9.52 -2.33
C PHE A 39 -1.47 8.55 -1.44
N VAL A 40 -0.85 8.12 -0.35
CA VAL A 40 -1.46 7.23 0.63
C VAL A 40 -1.57 7.95 1.97
N LEU A 41 -2.77 7.95 2.52
CA LEU A 41 -3.06 8.48 3.84
C LEU A 41 -2.84 7.38 4.88
N VAL A 42 -2.02 7.69 5.90
CA VAL A 42 -1.68 6.75 6.97
C VAL A 42 -1.93 7.45 8.31
N ASP A 43 -2.70 6.80 9.17
CA ASP A 43 -2.80 7.22 10.57
C ASP A 43 -1.55 6.75 11.32
N PRO A 44 -0.80 7.63 12.01
CA PRO A 44 0.36 7.21 12.79
C PRO A 44 0.05 6.12 13.83
N ALA A 45 -1.19 6.01 14.30
CA ALA A 45 -1.63 4.97 15.22
C ALA A 45 -1.65 3.56 14.59
N THR A 46 -1.71 3.44 13.25
CA THR A 46 -1.70 2.16 12.52
C THR A 46 -0.31 1.81 11.97
N ILE A 47 0.75 2.47 12.44
CA ILE A 47 2.13 2.12 12.09
C ILE A 47 2.61 1.00 13.02
N LEU A 48 2.83 -0.17 12.45
CA LEU A 48 3.39 -1.34 13.09
C LEU A 48 4.91 -1.33 13.00
N ALA A 49 5.57 -1.97 13.98
CA ALA A 49 7.02 -2.04 14.02
C ALA A 49 7.60 -2.82 12.83
N ASP A 50 7.03 -4.00 12.53
CA ASP A 50 7.54 -4.95 11.55
C ASP A 50 6.47 -5.97 11.09
N ASN A 51 6.88 -6.93 10.26
CA ASN A 51 6.02 -8.02 9.78
C ASN A 51 5.49 -8.93 10.90
N LEU A 52 6.21 -9.10 12.02
CA LEU A 52 5.74 -9.95 13.12
C LEU A 52 4.58 -9.28 13.84
N ALA A 53 4.65 -7.97 14.04
CA ALA A 53 3.54 -7.16 14.55
C ALA A 53 2.31 -7.20 13.61
N ALA A 54 2.52 -7.43 12.31
CA ALA A 54 1.44 -7.54 11.32
C ALA A 54 0.78 -8.94 11.21
N ALA A 55 1.26 -9.94 11.96
CA ALA A 55 0.78 -11.32 11.82
C ALA A 55 -0.72 -11.50 12.16
N GLU A 56 -1.17 -10.85 13.23
CA GLU A 56 -2.58 -10.88 13.65
C GLU A 56 -3.52 -10.21 12.61
N PRO A 57 -3.33 -8.94 12.22
CA PRO A 57 -4.22 -8.31 11.22
C PRO A 57 -4.16 -9.04 9.87
N MET A 58 -2.99 -9.57 9.48
CA MET A 58 -2.88 -10.37 8.25
C MET A 58 -3.69 -11.66 8.32
N THR A 59 -3.69 -12.34 9.47
CA THR A 59 -4.53 -13.52 9.68
C THR A 59 -6.01 -13.12 9.63
N ALA A 60 -6.38 -11.99 10.23
CA ALA A 60 -7.75 -11.49 10.25
C ALA A 60 -8.30 -11.19 8.85
N PHE A 61 -7.51 -10.59 7.95
CA PHE A 61 -7.92 -10.39 6.55
C PHE A 61 -8.34 -11.69 5.84
N HIS A 62 -7.78 -12.83 6.25
CA HIS A 62 -7.98 -14.13 5.62
C HIS A 62 -8.97 -15.04 6.37
N GLN A 63 -9.69 -14.55 7.39
CA GLN A 63 -10.66 -15.36 8.15
C GLN A 63 -11.93 -15.74 7.35
N GLY A 64 -12.07 -15.28 6.10
CA GLY A 64 -13.18 -15.61 5.20
C GLY A 64 -12.83 -16.57 4.07
N ALA A 65 -13.85 -17.06 3.36
CA ALA A 65 -13.67 -17.97 2.21
C ALA A 65 -13.24 -17.26 0.91
N ALA A 66 -13.49 -15.95 0.81
CA ALA A 66 -13.14 -15.18 -0.38
C ALA A 66 -11.65 -14.78 -0.33
N PRO A 67 -10.90 -14.99 -1.42
CA PRO A 67 -9.52 -14.53 -1.49
C PRO A 67 -9.46 -13.01 -1.40
N LYS A 68 -8.48 -12.51 -0.64
CA LYS A 68 -8.18 -11.08 -0.54
C LYS A 68 -6.96 -10.75 -1.37
N PHE A 69 -7.00 -9.59 -2.02
CA PHE A 69 -5.82 -9.02 -2.66
C PHE A 69 -5.21 -8.01 -1.70
N ILE A 70 -4.08 -8.34 -1.09
CA ILE A 70 -3.36 -7.42 -0.19
C ILE A 70 -2.15 -6.83 -0.92
N ALA A 71 -2.13 -5.52 -1.07
CA ALA A 71 -1.02 -4.79 -1.67
C ALA A 71 0.00 -4.39 -0.59
N TYR A 72 1.25 -4.78 -0.82
CA TYR A 72 2.41 -4.30 -0.07
C TYR A 72 3.18 -3.32 -0.96
N ILE A 73 3.23 -2.05 -0.58
CA ILE A 73 3.85 -0.99 -1.38
C ILE A 73 5.04 -0.40 -0.62
N THR A 74 6.24 -0.80 -1.02
CA THR A 74 7.52 -0.40 -0.41
C THR A 74 8.22 0.66 -1.28
N GLY A 75 7.59 1.83 -1.41
CA GLY A 75 8.09 2.93 -2.23
C GLY A 75 7.68 2.84 -3.72
N PRO A 76 8.25 3.71 -4.59
CA PRO A 76 7.90 3.75 -6.00
C PRO A 76 8.33 2.48 -6.74
N SER A 77 7.57 2.11 -7.76
CA SER A 77 7.81 0.92 -8.59
C SER A 77 9.17 1.03 -9.27
N ARG A 78 10.06 0.09 -8.96
CA ARG A 78 11.40 -0.05 -9.53
C ARG A 78 11.54 -1.44 -10.13
N THR A 79 11.50 -1.54 -11.45
CA THR A 79 11.84 -2.79 -12.14
C THR A 79 13.29 -2.69 -12.61
N ALA A 80 14.18 -3.48 -12.02
CA ALA A 80 15.58 -3.57 -12.43
C ALA A 80 15.83 -4.63 -13.51
N ASP A 81 14.77 -5.31 -13.98
CA ASP A 81 14.84 -6.57 -14.73
C ASP A 81 14.31 -6.45 -16.17
N ILE A 82 14.62 -5.34 -16.84
CA ILE A 82 14.59 -5.26 -18.31
C ILE A 82 15.93 -4.66 -18.74
N GLU A 83 16.77 -5.50 -19.35
CA GLU A 83 18.01 -5.08 -20.02
C GLU A 83 19.11 -4.44 -19.13
N ARG A 84 19.05 -4.63 -17.80
CA ARG A 84 19.96 -3.98 -16.80
C ARG A 84 19.84 -2.46 -16.74
N VAL A 85 18.77 -1.89 -17.29
CA VAL A 85 18.45 -0.47 -17.15
C VAL A 85 17.34 -0.32 -16.12
N LEU A 86 17.60 0.45 -15.07
CA LEU A 86 16.58 0.79 -14.07
C LEU A 86 15.43 1.52 -14.76
N THR A 87 14.29 0.85 -14.86
CA THR A 87 13.05 1.45 -15.37
C THR A 87 12.11 1.69 -14.19
N ILE A 88 11.80 2.96 -13.94
CA ILE A 88 10.93 3.39 -12.84
C ILE A 88 9.49 3.51 -13.37
N GLY A 89 8.53 2.92 -12.66
CA GLY A 89 7.09 3.06 -12.95
C GLY A 89 6.52 2.07 -13.96
N CYS A 90 7.10 0.89 -14.11
CA CYS A 90 6.63 -0.11 -15.08
C CYS A 90 5.40 -0.90 -14.59
N HIS A 91 5.28 -1.13 -13.28
CA HIS A 91 4.22 -1.95 -12.66
C HIS A 91 3.55 -1.27 -11.47
N GLY A 92 3.67 0.06 -11.37
CA GLY A 92 3.15 0.85 -10.27
C GLY A 92 3.62 2.32 -10.37
N PRO A 93 3.33 3.15 -9.36
CA PRO A 93 3.58 4.58 -9.43
C PRO A 93 5.09 4.88 -9.48
N ARG A 94 5.44 5.95 -10.19
CA ARG A 94 6.80 6.50 -10.25
C ARG A 94 7.16 7.24 -8.97
N GLU A 95 6.16 7.76 -8.27
CA GLU A 95 6.29 8.48 -7.01
C GLU A 95 5.26 7.94 -6.00
N LEU A 96 5.73 7.61 -4.80
CA LEU A 96 4.88 7.31 -3.65
C LEU A 96 5.04 8.43 -2.63
N HIS A 97 3.93 9.04 -2.23
CA HIS A 97 3.86 10.09 -1.21
C HIS A 97 3.03 9.55 -0.04
N ILE A 98 3.66 9.41 1.12
CA ILE A 98 2.99 8.97 2.35
C ILE A 98 2.64 10.22 3.17
N LEU A 99 1.35 10.41 3.43
CA LEU A 99 0.84 11.53 4.22
C LEU A 99 0.38 11.01 5.57
N LEU A 100 1.07 11.45 6.63
CA LEU A 100 0.68 11.13 8.00
C LEU A 100 -0.43 12.08 8.44
N VAL A 101 -1.58 11.54 8.82
CA VAL A 101 -2.72 12.33 9.26
C VAL A 101 -3.38 11.64 10.45
N ASP A 102 -3.43 12.34 11.57
CA ASP A 102 -3.98 11.79 12.82
C ASP A 102 -5.50 11.66 12.78
N ASN A 103 -6.02 10.63 13.47
CA ASN A 103 -7.44 10.39 13.72
C ASN A 103 -8.26 10.15 12.43
N ILE A 104 -7.64 9.54 11.42
CA ILE A 104 -8.37 9.11 10.22
C ILE A 104 -8.97 7.73 10.45
N SER A 105 -8.19 6.78 10.97
CA SER A 105 -8.64 5.45 11.36
C SER A 105 -7.62 4.76 12.26
N GLY A 106 -8.09 4.14 13.34
CA GLY A 106 -7.29 3.25 14.18
C GLY A 106 -7.56 1.77 13.94
N ASP A 107 -8.42 1.43 12.97
CA ASP A 107 -8.78 0.05 12.67
C ASP A 107 -7.91 -0.50 11.53
N LEU A 108 -7.11 -1.52 11.85
CA LEU A 108 -6.20 -2.17 10.91
C LEU A 108 -6.93 -2.97 9.82
N LEU A 109 -8.26 -3.09 9.88
CA LEU A 109 -9.08 -3.85 8.93
C LEU A 109 -10.07 -2.96 8.14
N GLU A 110 -10.06 -1.65 8.35
CA GLU A 110 -10.96 -0.71 7.68
C GLU A 110 -10.51 -0.41 6.24
N ASN A 111 -11.45 -0.47 5.29
CA ASN A 111 -11.23 -0.17 3.88
C ASN A 111 -11.72 1.24 3.50
#